data_AF-A0A833SWG9-F1
#
_entry.id   AF-A0A833SWG9-F1
#
_cell.length_a   1.000
_cell.length_b   1.000
_cell.length_c   1.000
_cell.angle_alpha   90.00
_cell.angle_beta   90.00
_cell.angle_gamma   90.00
#
_symmetry.space_group_name_H-M   'P 1'
#
loop_
_entity.id
_entity.type
_entity.pdbx_description
1 polymer ?
#
loop_
_entity_poly.entity_id
_entity_poly.type
_entity_poly.pdbx_seq_one_letter_code
_entity_poly.pdbx_strand_id
1 'polypeptide(L)'
;MAHDREFPKDFMWGAATAAEDVALMKRTGLKGYRFSLSWSRIIPAGVGKVNEEGVNFYNRLIDELLANDITPYVTLYHWDLPLALQTEFDGWLGNGT
;
A
#
# COMPACT_ATOMS: atom_id res chain seq x y z
N MET A 1 1.30 -10.12 39.87
CA MET A 1 1.83 -9.02 39.05
C MET A 1 1.28 -9.16 37.64
N ALA A 2 0.21 -8.43 37.36
CA ALA A 2 -0.24 -8.07 36.02
C ALA A 2 -0.84 -6.67 36.21
N HIS A 3 -0.25 -5.65 35.59
CA HIS A 3 -0.79 -4.30 35.62
C HIS A 3 -1.63 -4.13 34.37
N ASP A 4 -2.95 -4.08 34.56
CA ASP A 4 -3.90 -3.70 33.53
C ASP A 4 -3.60 -2.25 33.12
N ARG A 5 -3.36 -2.04 31.82
CA ARG A 5 -3.15 -0.71 31.24
C ARG A 5 -4.48 -0.22 30.67
N GLU A 6 -5.19 0.60 31.44
CA GLU A 6 -6.35 1.34 30.94
C GLU A 6 -5.91 2.68 30.35
N PHE A 7 -6.49 3.04 29.21
CA PHE A 7 -6.22 4.31 28.52
C PHE A 7 -7.33 5.35 28.81
N PRO A 8 -7.02 6.66 28.76
CA PRO A 8 -7.99 7.75 28.97
C PRO A 8 -9.24 7.67 28.07
N LYS A 9 -10.37 8.25 28.51
CA LYS A 9 -11.65 8.21 27.77
C LYS A 9 -11.62 8.99 26.43
N ASP A 10 -10.69 9.92 26.31
CA ASP A 10 -10.38 10.70 25.11
C ASP A 10 -9.24 10.09 24.28
N PHE A 11 -8.81 8.87 24.63
CA PHE A 11 -7.76 8.17 23.90
C PHE A 11 -8.27 7.74 22.53
N MET A 12 -7.73 8.37 21.49
CA MET A 12 -8.03 8.03 20.12
C MET A 12 -7.32 6.73 19.75
N TRP A 13 -8.10 5.66 19.56
CA TRP A 13 -7.62 4.42 18.96
C TRP A 13 -7.62 4.56 17.44
N GLY A 14 -6.43 4.75 16.84
CA GLY A 14 -6.25 4.83 15.39
C GLY A 14 -5.69 3.53 14.82
N ALA A 15 -6.12 3.18 13.61
CA ALA A 15 -5.40 2.25 12.74
C ALA A 15 -4.56 3.07 11.77
N ALA A 16 -3.24 2.96 11.88
CA ALA A 16 -2.28 3.75 11.11
C ALA A 16 -1.54 2.87 10.11
N THR A 17 -1.55 3.28 8.84
CA THR A 17 -0.56 2.82 7.84
C THR A 17 -0.30 3.82 6.71
N ALA A 18 -1.04 4.95 6.61
CA ALA A 18 -0.83 5.92 5.52
C ALA A 18 -0.73 7.38 6.03
N ALA A 19 -1.75 7.91 6.69
CA ALA A 19 -1.76 9.33 7.06
C ALA A 19 -0.72 9.71 8.12
N GLU A 20 -0.57 8.91 9.17
CA GLU A 20 0.44 9.16 10.22
C GLU A 20 1.87 9.02 9.69
N ASP A 21 2.09 8.07 8.78
CA ASP A 21 3.38 7.85 8.13
C ASP A 21 3.73 9.00 7.21
N VAL A 22 2.79 9.49 6.39
CA VAL A 22 3.00 10.68 5.53
C VAL A 22 3.26 11.93 6.38
N ALA A 23 2.54 12.10 7.50
CA ALA A 23 2.80 13.19 8.43
C ALA A 23 4.22 13.11 9.03
N LEU A 24 4.70 11.90 9.33
CA LEU A 24 6.09 11.69 9.78
C LEU A 24 7.09 12.03 8.66
N MET A 25 6.85 11.59 7.43
CA MET A 25 7.70 11.91 6.27
C MET A 25 7.82 13.42 6.05
N LYS A 26 6.72 14.16 6.20
CA LYS A 26 6.74 15.63 6.13
C LYS A 26 7.58 16.25 7.24
N ARG A 27 7.42 15.78 8.48
CA ARG A 27 8.20 16.27 9.63
C ARG A 27 9.70 16.00 9.50
N THR A 28 10.10 14.90 8.87
CA THR A 28 11.51 14.57 8.64
C THR A 28 12.11 15.29 7.42
N GLY A 29 11.30 16.02 6.66
CA GLY A 29 11.74 16.80 5.50
C GLY A 29 11.89 15.97 4.23
N LEU A 30 11.26 14.79 4.14
CA LEU A 30 11.26 13.98 2.93
C LEU A 30 10.64 14.77 1.76
N LYS A 31 11.26 14.71 0.58
CA LYS A 31 10.78 15.37 -0.65
C LYS A 31 10.23 14.41 -1.69
N GLY A 32 10.55 13.13 -1.55
CA GLY A 32 10.02 12.08 -2.39
C GLY A 32 9.91 10.79 -1.61
N TYR A 33 8.92 9.99 -1.95
CA TYR A 33 8.67 8.70 -1.32
C TYR A 33 8.50 7.63 -2.39
N ARG A 34 9.35 6.60 -2.34
CA ARG A 34 9.30 5.47 -3.26
C ARG A 34 8.52 4.32 -2.65
N PHE A 35 7.49 3.85 -3.35
CA PHE A 35 6.72 2.67 -2.95
C PHE A 35 6.37 1.82 -4.17
N SER A 36 5.90 0.60 -3.93
CA SER A 36 5.43 -0.30 -4.99
C SER A 36 3.92 -0.47 -4.97
N LEU A 37 3.33 -0.58 -6.15
CA LEU A 37 1.96 -1.07 -6.29
C LEU A 37 1.99 -2.58 -6.18
N SER A 38 1.09 -3.14 -5.36
CA SER A 38 0.98 -4.58 -5.28
C SER A 38 0.00 -5.09 -6.33
N TRP A 39 0.50 -5.91 -7.25
CA TRP A 39 -0.30 -6.39 -8.38
C TRP A 39 -1.52 -7.17 -7.87
N SER A 40 -1.33 -8.10 -6.94
CA SER A 40 -2.41 -8.89 -6.35
C SER A 40 -3.44 -8.06 -5.58
N ARG A 41 -3.09 -6.85 -5.13
CA ARG A 41 -4.06 -5.94 -4.51
C ARG A 41 -4.98 -5.28 -5.53
N ILE A 42 -4.45 -4.94 -6.72
CA ILE A 42 -5.19 -4.25 -7.79
C ILE A 42 -5.94 -5.26 -8.66
N ILE A 43 -5.32 -6.38 -8.99
CA ILE A 43 -5.90 -7.47 -9.79
C ILE A 43 -5.58 -8.79 -9.06
N PRO A 44 -6.49 -9.32 -8.22
CA PRO A 44 -6.20 -10.48 -7.36
C PRO A 44 -5.77 -11.74 -8.09
N ALA A 45 -6.38 -12.03 -9.24
CA ALA A 45 -6.00 -13.15 -10.10
C ALA A 45 -4.85 -12.81 -11.06
N GLY A 46 -4.26 -11.61 -10.97
CA GLY A 46 -3.27 -11.08 -11.90
C GLY A 46 -3.83 -10.63 -13.25
N VAL A 47 -4.95 -11.19 -13.70
CA VAL A 47 -5.71 -10.77 -14.89
C VAL A 47 -7.20 -10.61 -14.58
N GLY A 48 -7.89 -9.90 -15.46
CA GLY A 48 -9.35 -9.76 -15.39
C GLY A 48 -9.83 -8.67 -14.43
N LYS A 49 -10.63 -9.07 -13.42
CA LYS A 49 -11.40 -8.12 -12.60
C LYS A 49 -10.48 -7.27 -11.71
N VAL A 50 -10.65 -5.95 -11.82
CA VAL A 50 -9.99 -4.97 -10.96
C VAL A 50 -10.67 -4.93 -9.58
N ASN A 51 -9.85 -4.83 -8.54
CA ASN A 51 -10.26 -4.54 -7.18
C ASN A 51 -10.23 -3.02 -6.92
N GLU A 52 -11.39 -2.38 -7.05
CA GLU A 52 -11.55 -0.93 -6.84
C GLU A 52 -11.13 -0.48 -5.45
N GLU A 53 -11.27 -1.30 -4.41
CA GLU A 53 -10.79 -0.95 -3.07
C GLU A 53 -9.25 -0.86 -3.02
N GLY A 54 -8.57 -1.72 -3.77
CA GLY A 54 -7.12 -1.70 -3.94
C GLY A 54 -6.65 -0.45 -4.67
N VAL A 55 -7.37 -0.05 -5.73
CA VAL A 55 -7.12 1.21 -6.45
C VAL A 55 -7.34 2.42 -5.54
N ASN A 56 -8.46 2.45 -4.83
CA ASN A 56 -8.80 3.54 -3.91
C ASN A 56 -7.78 3.67 -2.77
N PHE A 57 -7.19 2.57 -2.30
CA PHE A 57 -6.10 2.62 -1.33
C PHE A 57 -4.88 3.40 -1.87
N TYR A 58 -4.43 3.08 -3.09
CA TYR A 58 -3.28 3.77 -3.68
C TYR A 58 -3.59 5.22 -4.05
N ASN A 59 -4.81 5.52 -4.52
CA ASN A 59 -5.26 6.89 -4.74
C ASN A 59 -5.15 7.72 -3.45
N ARG A 60 -5.71 7.23 -2.34
CA ARG A 60 -5.59 7.92 -1.04
C ARG A 60 -4.15 8.16 -0.61
N LEU A 61 -3.26 7.18 -0.81
CA LEU A 61 -1.84 7.35 -0.48
C LEU A 61 -1.17 8.41 -1.36
N ILE A 62 -1.41 8.38 -2.66
CA ILE A 62 -0.85 9.34 -3.63
C ILE A 62 -1.36 10.75 -3.33
N ASP A 63 -2.67 10.90 -3.12
CA ASP A 63 -3.29 12.18 -2.79
C ASP A 63 -2.71 12.75 -1.49
N GLU A 64 -2.54 11.92 -0.46
CA GLU A 64 -1.96 12.34 0.82
C GLU A 64 -0.48 12.77 0.69
N LEU A 65 0.32 12.05 -0.12
CA LEU A 65 1.71 12.42 -0.40
C LEU A 65 1.79 13.77 -1.13
N LEU A 66 0.96 13.96 -2.15
CA LEU A 66 0.90 15.21 -2.93
C LEU A 66 0.41 16.38 -2.07
N ALA A 67 -0.59 16.18 -1.22
CA ALA A 67 -1.07 17.18 -0.27
C ALA A 67 0.00 17.62 0.76
N ASN A 68 1.04 16.82 0.93
CA ASN A 68 2.15 17.08 1.85
C ASN A 68 3.46 17.48 1.13
N ASP A 69 3.40 17.83 -0.16
CA ASP A 69 4.55 18.22 -0.98
C ASP A 69 5.63 17.14 -1.11
N ILE A 70 5.22 15.87 -1.08
CA ILE A 70 6.10 14.70 -1.25
C ILE A 70 5.83 14.10 -2.63
N THR A 71 6.87 14.03 -3.46
CA THR A 71 6.76 13.44 -4.81
C THR A 71 6.69 11.91 -4.74
N PRO A 72 5.62 11.26 -5.23
CA PRO A 72 5.54 9.81 -5.27
C PRO A 72 6.41 9.21 -6.38
N TYR A 73 7.25 8.23 -6.05
CA TYR A 73 8.00 7.41 -7.00
C TYR A 73 7.47 5.99 -6.97
N VAL A 74 6.84 5.56 -8.07
CA VAL A 74 6.11 4.28 -8.10
C VAL A 74 6.93 3.20 -8.79
N THR A 75 7.16 2.10 -8.07
CA THR A 75 7.66 0.84 -8.62
C THR A 75 6.46 -0.04 -9.01
N LEU A 76 6.36 -0.41 -10.29
CA LEU A 76 5.20 -1.18 -10.78
C LEU A 76 5.22 -2.66 -10.38
N TYR A 77 6.40 -3.22 -10.14
CA TYR A 77 6.57 -4.61 -9.73
C TYR A 77 7.73 -4.75 -8.75
N HIS A 78 7.49 -5.42 -7.63
CA HIS A 78 8.51 -5.62 -6.61
C HIS A 78 8.43 -7.03 -6.02
N TRP A 79 8.54 -8.02 -6.91
CA TRP A 79 8.61 -9.45 -6.59
C TRP A 79 7.33 -10.02 -5.97
N ASP A 80 6.19 -9.43 -6.30
CA ASP A 80 4.87 -9.73 -5.73
C ASP A 80 3.90 -10.27 -6.79
N LEU A 81 4.39 -11.23 -7.59
CA LEU A 81 3.60 -11.86 -8.64
C LEU A 81 2.34 -12.51 -8.03
N PRO A 82 1.14 -12.21 -8.53
CA PRO A 82 -0.08 -12.91 -8.11
C PRO A 82 0.07 -14.42 -8.25
N LEU A 83 -0.26 -15.17 -7.20
CA LEU A 83 -0.10 -16.62 -7.19
C LEU A 83 -0.81 -17.31 -8.35
N ALA A 84 -2.00 -16.83 -8.72
CA ALA A 84 -2.78 -17.36 -9.85
C ALA A 84 -1.97 -17.36 -11.16
N LEU A 85 -1.17 -16.30 -11.41
CA LEU A 85 -0.29 -16.25 -12.59
C LEU A 85 0.80 -17.30 -12.53
N GLN A 86 1.39 -17.53 -11.36
CA GLN A 86 2.41 -18.56 -11.20
C GLN A 86 1.83 -19.96 -11.42
N THR A 87 0.62 -20.23 -10.93
CA THR A 87 0.02 -21.57 -10.97
C THR A 87 -0.65 -21.90 -12.29
N GLU A 88 -1.28 -20.93 -12.94
CA GLU A 88 -2.08 -21.15 -14.15
C GLU A 88 -1.28 -20.90 -15.44
N PHE A 89 -0.26 -20.01 -15.37
CA PHE A 89 0.45 -19.53 -16.55
C PHE A 89 1.98 -19.66 -16.43
N ASP A 90 2.50 -20.47 -15.48
CA ASP A 90 3.95 -20.64 -15.24
C ASP A 90 4.69 -19.31 -14.94
N GLY A 91 3.95 -18.31 -14.44
CA GLY A 91 4.46 -17.01 -14.05
C GLY A 91 5.27 -16.35 -15.15
N TRP A 92 6.53 -16.02 -14.84
CA TRP A 92 7.43 -15.34 -15.78
C TRP A 92 8.02 -16.25 -16.87
N LEU A 93 7.94 -17.57 -16.70
CA LEU A 93 8.39 -18.54 -17.71
C LEU A 93 7.30 -18.84 -18.75
N GLY A 94 6.06 -18.51 -18.41
CA GLY A 94 4.93 -18.56 -19.32
C GLY A 94 5.08 -17.66 -20.53
N ASN A 95 4.47 -18.09 -21.62
CA ASN A 95 4.44 -17.42 -22.91
C ASN A 95 3.34 -16.33 -23.00
N GLY A 96 2.71 -15.98 -21.88
CA GLY A 96 1.56 -15.07 -21.82
C GLY A 96 0.23 -15.79 -22.04
N THR A 97 -0.86 -15.10 -21.68
CA THR A 97 -2.27 -15.52 -21.90
C THR A 97 -2.63 -15.58 -23.37
#